data_AF-A0AAW9BTX2-F1
#
_entry.id   AF-A0AAW9BTX2-F1
#
_cell.length_a   1.000
_cell.length_b   1.000
_cell.length_c   1.000
_cell.angle_alpha   90.00
_cell.angle_beta   90.00
_cell.angle_gamma   90.00
#
_symmetry.space_group_name_H-M   'P 1'
#
loop_
_entity.id
_entity.type
_entity.pdbx_description
1 polymer ?
#
loop_
_entity_poly.entity_id
_entity_poly.type
_entity_poly.pdbx_seq_one_letter_code
_entity_poly.pdbx_strand_id
1 'polypeptide(L)'
;QKNAAGVNFHTFYGFGAVDLDEAMKRARMTNNVLPAQIITPWANNATEVSVPDASLAGGSSNIAITDDITVESVQVQLTLEHSRLPDLAIELVSPSGTRSVLQTPRNGLVGQSLDPNITGYENQLMLSNQFYGENAKGEWTLRAIDTNGDEVFSFIAYFNSSAIYDVPMANNAKPGVIKNWSMRIFGH
;
A
#
# COMPACT_ATOMS: atom_id res chain seq x y z
N GLN A 1 4.89 -10.25 10.79
CA GLN A 1 4.10 -9.63 11.86
C GLN A 1 2.83 -10.44 12.10
N LYS A 2 2.28 -10.42 13.31
CA LYS A 2 1.02 -11.06 13.65
C LYS A 2 -0.06 -9.97 13.72
N ASN A 3 -1.17 -10.17 13.01
CA ASN A 3 -2.27 -9.22 12.96
C ASN A 3 -3.22 -9.38 14.18
N ALA A 4 -4.25 -8.54 14.29
CA ALA A 4 -5.17 -8.55 15.44
C ALA A 4 -6.06 -9.81 15.50
N ALA A 5 -6.28 -10.47 14.36
CA ALA A 5 -6.94 -11.78 14.28
C ALA A 5 -6.00 -12.97 14.61
N GLY A 6 -4.74 -12.68 14.91
CA GLY A 6 -3.74 -13.67 15.27
C GLY A 6 -3.11 -14.40 14.08
N VAL A 7 -3.25 -13.87 12.86
CA VAL A 7 -2.68 -14.43 11.64
C VAL A 7 -1.28 -13.85 11.39
N ASN A 8 -0.32 -14.72 11.13
CA ASN A 8 1.03 -14.31 10.74
C ASN A 8 1.05 -13.95 9.25
N PHE A 9 1.65 -12.80 8.94
CA PHE A 9 1.90 -12.36 7.57
C PHE A 9 3.25 -11.65 7.48
N HIS A 10 3.90 -11.77 6.34
CA HIS A 10 5.15 -11.09 6.02
C HIS A 10 5.15 -10.57 4.58
N THR A 11 5.65 -9.36 4.35
CA THR A 11 5.66 -8.73 3.01
C THR A 11 6.35 -9.59 1.94
N PHE A 12 7.41 -10.32 2.31
CA PHE A 12 8.14 -11.19 1.36
C PHE A 12 7.60 -12.62 1.25
N TYR A 13 6.89 -13.11 2.27
CA TYR A 13 6.51 -14.53 2.36
C TYR A 13 5.00 -14.76 2.40
N GLY A 14 4.19 -13.70 2.38
CA GLY A 14 2.75 -13.79 2.57
C GLY A 14 2.41 -14.47 3.91
N PHE A 15 1.50 -15.44 3.87
CA PHE A 15 1.14 -16.28 5.01
C PHE A 15 2.21 -17.33 5.37
N GLY A 16 3.28 -17.45 4.58
CA GLY A 16 4.36 -18.40 4.76
C GLY A 16 4.51 -19.37 3.60
N ALA A 17 5.48 -20.28 3.73
CA ALA A 17 5.66 -21.38 2.79
C ALA A 17 4.44 -22.32 2.82
N VAL A 18 4.12 -22.92 1.68
CA VAL A 18 3.04 -23.90 1.57
C VAL A 18 3.42 -25.17 2.33
N ASP A 19 2.53 -25.61 3.22
CA ASP A 19 2.59 -26.92 3.88
C ASP A 19 1.40 -27.76 3.41
N LEU A 20 1.66 -28.71 2.51
CA LEU A 20 0.62 -29.54 1.91
C LEU A 20 0.00 -30.51 2.92
N ASP A 21 0.80 -31.05 3.84
CA ASP A 21 0.31 -32.03 4.81
C ASP A 21 -0.65 -31.35 5.80
N GLU A 22 -0.29 -30.19 6.33
CA GLU A 22 -1.17 -29.41 7.21
C GLU A 22 -2.40 -28.88 6.47
N ALA A 23 -2.26 -28.45 5.22
CA ALA A 23 -3.40 -28.02 4.41
C ALA A 23 -4.40 -29.17 4.20
N MET A 24 -3.93 -30.37 3.85
CA MET A 24 -4.78 -31.55 3.64
C MET A 24 -5.42 -32.04 4.95
N LYS A 25 -4.69 -31.99 6.07
CA LYS A 25 -5.25 -32.28 7.40
C LYS A 25 -6.37 -31.31 7.73
N ARG A 26 -6.17 -30.00 7.55
CA ARG A 26 -7.22 -28.99 7.76
C ARG A 26 -8.41 -29.23 6.84
N ALA A 27 -8.19 -29.44 5.55
CA ALA A 27 -9.27 -29.66 4.57
C ALA A 27 -10.17 -30.84 4.93
N ARG A 28 -9.62 -31.93 5.49
CA ARG A 28 -10.40 -33.08 5.95
C ARG A 28 -11.19 -32.83 7.23
N MET A 29 -10.74 -31.89 8.08
CA MET A 29 -11.37 -31.56 9.36
C MET A 29 -12.33 -30.37 9.27
N THR A 30 -12.26 -29.58 8.19
CA THR A 30 -13.12 -28.42 7.99
C THR A 30 -14.53 -28.85 7.58
N ASN A 31 -15.49 -28.67 8.49
CA ASN A 31 -16.92 -28.72 8.18
C ASN A 31 -17.54 -27.32 7.95
N ASN A 32 -16.76 -26.26 8.15
CA ASN A 32 -17.20 -24.87 8.01
C ASN A 32 -16.75 -24.32 6.66
N VAL A 33 -17.71 -24.13 5.76
CA VAL A 33 -17.51 -23.35 4.54
C VAL A 33 -17.64 -21.87 4.91
N LEU A 34 -16.76 -21.02 4.37
CA LEU A 34 -16.92 -19.57 4.53
C LEU A 34 -18.27 -19.13 3.94
N PRO A 35 -18.91 -18.08 4.48
CA PRO A 35 -20.07 -17.47 3.86
C PRO A 35 -19.77 -16.98 2.43
N ALA A 36 -20.82 -16.59 1.71
CA ALA A 36 -20.64 -15.98 0.39
C ALA A 36 -19.77 -14.72 0.51
N GLN A 37 -18.83 -14.57 -0.43
CA GLN A 37 -17.94 -13.42 -0.42
C GLN A 37 -18.73 -12.12 -0.61
N ILE A 38 -18.41 -11.14 0.23
CA ILE A 38 -18.88 -9.77 0.17
C ILE A 38 -17.75 -8.91 -0.42
N ILE A 39 -18.10 -8.06 -1.38
CA ILE A 39 -17.21 -7.02 -1.90
C ILE A 39 -17.89 -5.69 -1.60
N THR A 40 -17.29 -4.89 -0.72
CA THR A 40 -17.86 -3.59 -0.38
C THR A 40 -17.78 -2.64 -1.59
N PRO A 41 -18.68 -1.64 -1.68
CA PRO A 41 -18.45 -0.48 -2.54
C PRO A 41 -17.12 0.20 -2.20
N TRP A 42 -16.64 1.03 -3.11
CA TRP A 42 -15.53 1.94 -2.83
C TRP A 42 -15.98 3.03 -1.85
N ALA A 43 -15.30 3.15 -0.72
CA ALA A 43 -15.35 4.33 0.13
C ALA A 43 -14.16 5.23 -0.21
N ASN A 44 -14.32 6.55 -0.22
CA ASN A 44 -13.25 7.47 -0.61
C ASN A 44 -13.14 8.68 0.31
N ASN A 45 -11.95 9.29 0.32
CA ASN A 45 -11.70 10.59 0.93
C ASN A 45 -10.82 11.42 -0.01
N ALA A 46 -11.39 12.53 -0.50
CA ALA A 46 -10.76 13.48 -1.41
C ALA A 46 -10.27 14.75 -0.69
N THR A 47 -10.16 14.72 0.64
CA THR A 47 -9.55 15.81 1.40
C THR A 47 -8.06 15.82 1.15
N GLU A 48 -7.54 16.95 0.65
CA GLU A 48 -6.11 17.08 0.37
C GLU A 48 -5.28 17.05 1.66
N VAL A 49 -4.23 16.24 1.66
CA VAL A 49 -3.31 16.12 2.80
C VAL A 49 -1.87 16.28 2.32
N SER A 50 -1.15 17.23 2.92
CA SER A 50 0.27 17.44 2.62
C SER A 50 1.12 16.28 3.13
N VAL A 51 2.12 15.90 2.34
CA VAL A 51 3.18 14.94 2.66
C VAL A 51 4.49 15.71 2.72
N PRO A 52 4.95 16.12 3.93
CA PRO A 52 6.17 16.90 4.07
C PRO A 52 7.41 16.09 3.65
N ASP A 53 8.36 16.76 3.02
CA ASP A 53 9.65 16.18 2.62
C ASP A 53 10.42 15.62 3.84
N ALA A 54 11.02 14.44 3.66
CA ALA A 54 11.89 13.76 4.61
C ALA A 54 11.36 13.66 6.06
N SER A 55 10.04 13.55 6.23
CA SER A 55 9.40 13.63 7.55
C SER A 55 8.63 12.37 7.89
N LEU A 56 8.99 11.73 9.01
CA LEU A 56 8.30 10.57 9.55
C LEU A 56 6.85 10.84 9.98
N ALA A 57 6.48 12.12 10.16
CA ALA A 57 5.09 12.49 10.38
C ALA A 57 4.23 12.08 9.17
N GLY A 58 4.74 12.33 7.96
CA GLY A 58 4.05 12.06 6.70
C GLY A 58 2.72 12.80 6.56
N GLY A 59 1.97 12.44 5.51
CA GLY A 59 0.55 12.75 5.37
C GLY A 59 -0.30 11.59 5.85
N SER A 60 -1.43 11.88 6.50
CA SER A 60 -2.37 10.88 7.03
C SER A 60 -3.80 11.25 6.65
N SER A 61 -4.57 10.28 6.13
CA SER A 61 -5.98 10.44 5.77
C SER A 61 -6.80 9.25 6.23
N ASN A 62 -8.05 9.50 6.62
CA ASN A 62 -8.93 8.52 7.27
C ASN A 62 -10.18 8.23 6.45
N ILE A 63 -10.64 6.98 6.47
CA ILE A 63 -11.94 6.54 5.94
C ILE A 63 -12.63 5.70 7.02
N ALA A 64 -13.85 6.08 7.36
CA ALA A 64 -14.74 5.32 8.24
C ALA A 64 -15.42 4.19 7.46
N ILE A 65 -15.20 2.93 7.86
CA ILE A 65 -15.93 1.78 7.32
C ILE A 65 -16.98 1.33 8.33
N THR A 66 -18.23 1.21 7.86
CA THR A 66 -19.37 0.80 8.69
C THR A 66 -19.71 -0.68 8.57
N ASP A 67 -19.25 -1.34 7.51
CA ASP A 67 -19.49 -2.75 7.24
C ASP A 67 -18.84 -3.64 8.30
N ASP A 68 -19.66 -4.45 8.97
CA ASP A 68 -19.26 -5.38 10.02
C ASP A 68 -18.97 -6.76 9.39
N ILE A 69 -17.86 -6.83 8.66
CA ILE A 69 -17.42 -8.03 7.92
C ILE A 69 -16.02 -8.46 8.33
N THR A 70 -15.73 -9.74 8.15
CA THR A 70 -14.39 -10.30 8.33
C THR A 70 -13.57 -10.07 7.08
N VAL A 71 -12.42 -9.41 7.22
CA VAL A 71 -11.55 -9.04 6.09
C VAL A 71 -10.84 -10.29 5.53
N GLU A 72 -10.90 -10.48 4.22
CA GLU A 72 -10.02 -11.39 3.48
C GLU A 72 -8.87 -10.61 2.82
N SER A 73 -9.21 -9.52 2.13
CA SER A 73 -8.23 -8.62 1.53
C SER A 73 -8.78 -7.20 1.41
N VAL A 74 -7.87 -6.22 1.33
CA VAL A 74 -8.23 -4.80 1.17
C VAL A 74 -7.55 -4.26 -0.08
N GLN A 75 -8.31 -3.53 -0.89
CA GLN A 75 -7.77 -2.76 -2.00
C GLN A 75 -7.80 -1.27 -1.70
N VAL A 76 -6.77 -0.56 -2.18
CA VAL A 76 -6.63 0.88 -2.10
C VAL A 76 -6.35 1.43 -3.49
N GLN A 77 -7.06 2.50 -3.88
CA GLN A 77 -6.72 3.34 -5.03
C GLN A 77 -6.22 4.68 -4.51
N LEU A 78 -5.02 5.10 -4.95
CA LEU A 78 -4.39 6.33 -4.51
C LEU A 78 -4.17 7.28 -5.68
N THR A 79 -4.61 8.53 -5.52
CA THR A 79 -4.21 9.67 -6.33
C THR A 79 -3.42 10.63 -5.44
N LEU A 80 -2.16 10.87 -5.80
CA LEU A 80 -1.20 11.61 -4.98
C LEU A 80 -0.21 12.33 -5.89
N GLU A 81 0.02 13.61 -5.66
CA GLU A 81 1.04 14.40 -6.36
C GLU A 81 2.36 14.37 -5.58
N HIS A 82 3.46 14.05 -6.26
CA HIS A 82 4.81 14.06 -5.70
C HIS A 82 5.83 14.04 -6.84
N SER A 83 6.87 14.86 -6.81
CA SER A 83 7.82 14.92 -7.93
C SER A 83 8.95 13.88 -7.87
N ARG A 84 9.00 13.04 -6.83
CA ARG A 84 9.91 11.89 -6.73
C ARG A 84 9.26 10.67 -6.07
N LEU A 85 8.46 9.91 -6.82
CA LEU A 85 7.67 8.78 -6.34
C LEU A 85 8.47 7.70 -5.57
N PRO A 86 9.73 7.37 -5.93
CA PRO A 86 10.48 6.38 -5.18
C PRO A 86 10.80 6.78 -3.73
N ASP A 87 10.58 8.02 -3.29
CA ASP A 87 10.75 8.35 -1.87
C ASP A 87 9.56 7.93 -1.00
N LEU A 88 8.42 7.65 -1.62
CA LEU A 88 7.18 7.40 -0.92
C LEU A 88 7.09 5.98 -0.38
N ALA A 89 6.98 5.87 0.93
CA ALA A 89 6.40 4.71 1.60
C ALA A 89 4.89 4.93 1.76
N ILE A 90 4.09 3.95 1.31
CA ILE A 90 2.62 3.98 1.46
C ILE A 90 2.19 2.88 2.42
N GLU A 91 1.42 3.25 3.44
CA GLU A 91 0.98 2.38 4.51
C GLU A 91 -0.53 2.45 4.69
N LEU A 92 -1.14 1.34 5.08
CA LEU A 92 -2.53 1.29 5.54
C LEU A 92 -2.57 0.74 6.96
N VAL A 93 -3.35 1.37 7.83
CA VAL A 93 -3.58 0.94 9.20
C VAL A 93 -5.05 0.60 9.39
N SER A 94 -5.34 -0.60 9.92
CA SER A 94 -6.70 -1.06 10.21
C SER A 94 -7.26 -0.44 11.49
N PRO A 95 -8.58 -0.53 11.73
CA PRO A 95 -9.20 -0.09 12.98
C PRO A 95 -8.62 -0.77 14.23
N SER A 96 -8.06 -1.98 14.07
CA SER A 96 -7.41 -2.72 15.15
C SER A 96 -5.94 -2.32 15.38
N GLY A 97 -5.42 -1.36 14.60
CA GLY A 97 -4.04 -0.87 14.70
C GLY A 97 -3.00 -1.70 13.95
N THR A 98 -3.41 -2.74 13.21
CA THR A 98 -2.48 -3.49 12.35
C THR A 98 -2.03 -2.60 11.21
N ARG A 99 -0.73 -2.61 10.90
CA ARG A 99 -0.13 -1.82 9.82
C ARG A 99 0.31 -2.71 8.66
N SER A 100 -0.03 -2.35 7.43
CA SER A 100 0.47 -2.94 6.20
C SER A 100 1.26 -1.91 5.40
N VAL A 101 2.48 -2.27 4.96
CA VAL A 101 3.19 -1.49 3.94
C VAL A 101 2.66 -1.91 2.57
N LEU A 102 1.90 -1.03 1.92
CA LEU A 102 1.35 -1.27 0.58
C LEU A 102 2.41 -1.10 -0.50
N GLN A 103 3.30 -0.11 -0.30
CA GLN A 103 4.42 0.15 -1.17
C GLN A 103 5.63 0.57 -0.35
N THR A 104 6.75 -0.09 -0.58
CA THR A 104 8.04 0.32 0.00
C THR A 104 8.62 1.50 -0.79
N PRO A 105 9.38 2.38 -0.13
CA PRO A 105 10.18 3.38 -0.84
C PRO A 105 11.30 2.67 -1.63
N ARG A 106 12.03 3.46 -2.41
CA ARG A 106 13.13 3.07 -3.31
C ARG A 106 12.73 1.98 -4.32
N ASN A 107 11.49 2.04 -4.79
CA ASN A 107 10.99 1.18 -5.86
C ASN A 107 11.41 1.72 -7.26
N GLY A 108 11.09 0.97 -8.31
CA GLY A 108 11.48 1.27 -9.69
C GLY A 108 10.64 2.35 -10.40
N LEU A 109 9.83 3.15 -9.70
CA LEU A 109 8.97 4.18 -10.29
C LEU A 109 9.74 5.45 -10.64
N VAL A 110 10.66 5.33 -11.58
CA VAL A 110 11.62 6.39 -11.96
C VAL A 110 11.18 7.20 -13.17
N GLY A 111 9.97 6.92 -13.68
CA GLY A 111 9.45 7.50 -14.92
C GLY A 111 9.40 9.03 -14.92
N GLN A 112 9.28 9.68 -13.76
CA GLN A 112 9.23 11.14 -13.64
C GLN A 112 10.52 11.83 -14.08
N SER A 113 11.66 11.14 -13.97
CA SER A 113 12.94 11.63 -14.49
C SER A 113 13.06 11.48 -16.01
N LEU A 114 12.16 10.72 -16.64
CA LEU A 114 12.13 10.47 -18.09
C LEU A 114 10.98 11.20 -18.79
N ASP A 115 9.85 11.41 -18.09
CA ASP A 115 8.66 12.08 -18.58
C ASP A 115 8.13 13.08 -17.54
N PRO A 116 8.24 14.40 -17.78
CA PRO A 116 7.79 15.43 -16.85
C PRO A 116 6.26 15.50 -16.70
N ASN A 117 5.48 14.81 -17.54
CA ASN A 117 4.02 14.75 -17.40
C ASN A 117 3.58 13.79 -16.29
N ILE A 118 4.47 12.94 -15.78
CA ILE A 118 4.19 12.07 -14.65
C ILE A 118 4.37 12.88 -13.36
N THR A 119 3.27 13.38 -12.81
CA THR A 119 3.28 14.25 -11.62
C THR A 119 3.01 13.51 -10.31
N GLY A 120 2.71 12.21 -10.37
CA GLY A 120 2.43 11.38 -9.21
C GLY A 120 1.64 10.12 -9.54
N TYR A 121 0.80 9.66 -8.61
CA TYR A 121 -0.15 8.57 -8.80
C TYR A 121 -1.50 9.07 -9.32
N GLU A 122 -2.09 8.32 -10.23
CA GLU A 122 -3.48 8.49 -10.68
C GLU A 122 -4.21 7.15 -10.51
N ASN A 123 -5.12 7.04 -9.53
CA ASN A 123 -5.85 5.82 -9.18
C ASN A 123 -4.96 4.56 -9.05
N GLN A 124 -3.74 4.72 -8.51
CA GLN A 124 -2.80 3.62 -8.34
C GLN A 124 -3.40 2.55 -7.42
N LEU A 125 -3.65 1.36 -7.97
CA LEU A 125 -4.28 0.25 -7.26
C LEU A 125 -3.23 -0.57 -6.49
N MET A 126 -3.49 -0.79 -5.21
CA MET A 126 -2.69 -1.62 -4.30
C MET A 126 -3.60 -2.60 -3.56
N LEU A 127 -3.05 -3.72 -3.10
CA LEU A 127 -3.80 -4.73 -2.34
C LEU A 127 -2.98 -5.20 -1.13
N SER A 128 -3.67 -5.50 -0.02
CA SER A 128 -3.07 -6.15 1.14
C SER A 128 -3.89 -7.32 1.66
N ASN A 129 -3.19 -8.40 2.02
CA ASN A 129 -3.70 -9.56 2.74
C ASN A 129 -3.32 -9.54 4.23
N GLN A 130 -2.63 -8.49 4.71
CA GLN A 130 -2.13 -8.38 6.09
C GLN A 130 -3.26 -8.39 7.13
N PHE A 131 -4.45 -7.95 6.73
CA PHE A 131 -5.61 -7.76 7.60
C PHE A 131 -6.52 -8.99 7.65
N TYR A 132 -6.12 -10.11 7.03
CA TYR A 132 -6.93 -11.32 6.95
C TYR A 132 -7.44 -11.78 8.33
N GLY A 133 -8.75 -11.92 8.47
CA GLY A 133 -9.45 -12.33 9.67
C GLY A 133 -9.81 -11.19 10.64
N GLU A 134 -9.36 -9.95 10.41
CA GLU A 134 -9.74 -8.81 11.23
C GLU A 134 -11.17 -8.35 10.92
N ASN A 135 -11.81 -7.67 11.88
CA ASN A 135 -13.07 -6.98 11.62
C ASN A 135 -12.81 -5.69 10.83
N ALA A 136 -13.60 -5.47 9.77
CA ALA A 136 -13.47 -4.33 8.87
C ALA A 136 -13.96 -3.00 9.46
N LYS A 137 -14.87 -3.02 10.43
CA LYS A 137 -15.59 -1.86 10.91
C LYS A 137 -14.70 -0.94 11.74
N GLY A 138 -14.73 0.35 11.40
CA GLY A 138 -14.04 1.42 12.10
C GLY A 138 -13.19 2.28 11.18
N GLU A 139 -12.29 3.06 11.79
CA GLU A 139 -11.42 4.00 11.08
C GLU A 139 -10.21 3.30 10.46
N TRP A 140 -10.10 3.38 9.13
CA TRP A 140 -8.90 3.00 8.40
C TRP A 140 -8.06 4.24 8.11
N THR A 141 -6.74 4.11 8.26
CA THR A 141 -5.81 5.24 8.06
C THR A 141 -4.83 4.93 6.94
N LEU A 142 -4.86 5.71 5.86
CA LEU A 142 -3.80 5.73 4.86
C LEU A 142 -2.70 6.70 5.29
N ARG A 143 -1.44 6.28 5.20
CA ARG A 143 -0.28 7.15 5.41
C ARG A 143 0.61 7.15 4.18
N ALA A 144 1.05 8.34 3.78
CA ALA A 144 2.12 8.52 2.80
C ALA A 144 3.29 9.23 3.48
N ILE A 145 4.49 8.69 3.35
CA ILE A 145 5.69 9.18 4.02
C ILE A 145 6.77 9.37 2.97
N ASP A 146 7.22 10.61 2.82
CA ASP A 146 8.47 10.90 2.11
C ASP A 146 9.63 10.54 3.03
N THR A 147 10.46 9.60 2.57
CA THR A 147 11.54 9.02 3.36
C THR A 147 12.90 9.65 3.08
N ASN A 148 13.00 10.69 2.24
CA ASN A 148 14.30 11.17 1.78
C ASN A 148 14.32 12.60 1.21
N GLY A 149 15.01 13.51 1.90
CA GLY A 149 15.22 14.88 1.43
C GLY A 149 16.64 15.17 0.89
N ASP A 150 17.60 14.28 1.14
CA ASP A 150 19.03 14.57 0.97
C ASP A 150 19.72 13.66 -0.06
N GLU A 151 19.37 12.37 -0.13
CA GLU A 151 20.03 11.44 -1.06
C GLU A 151 19.58 11.70 -2.50
N VAL A 152 20.54 12.05 -3.35
CA VAL A 152 20.43 11.93 -4.80
C VAL A 152 20.75 10.48 -5.15
N PHE A 153 19.73 9.72 -5.55
CA PHE A 153 19.93 8.42 -6.19
C PHE A 153 19.81 8.60 -7.71
N SER A 154 20.68 7.91 -8.44
CA SER A 154 20.62 7.80 -9.89
C SER A 154 20.31 6.37 -10.26
N PHE A 155 19.46 6.20 -11.26
CA PHE A 155 19.25 4.91 -11.89
C PHE A 155 20.06 4.84 -13.17
N ILE A 156 20.65 3.68 -13.42
CA ILE A 156 21.32 3.40 -14.69
C ILE A 156 20.30 2.74 -15.60
N ALA A 157 19.94 3.42 -16.68
CA ALA A 157 19.18 2.81 -17.78
C ALA A 157 20.18 2.15 -18.75
N TYR A 158 20.21 0.83 -18.74
CA TYR A 158 21.06 0.02 -19.62
C TYR A 158 20.22 -0.65 -20.71
N PHE A 159 20.33 -0.18 -21.95
CA PHE A 159 19.65 -0.79 -23.10
C PHE A 159 20.59 -1.72 -23.89
N ASN A 160 21.88 -1.39 -23.94
CA ASN A 160 22.97 -2.23 -24.45
C ASN A 160 24.33 -1.70 -23.97
N SER A 161 25.43 -2.39 -24.30
CA SER A 161 26.79 -2.08 -23.84
C SER A 161 27.32 -0.70 -24.24
N SER A 162 26.68 -0.03 -25.19
CA SER A 162 27.03 1.29 -25.69
C SER A 162 25.95 2.34 -25.37
N ALA A 163 24.83 1.96 -24.74
CA ALA A 163 23.69 2.81 -24.43
C ALA A 163 23.36 2.70 -22.94
N ILE A 164 24.22 3.35 -22.15
CA ILE A 164 24.13 3.46 -20.70
C ILE A 164 23.85 4.91 -20.38
N TYR A 165 22.74 5.18 -19.70
CA TYR A 165 22.34 6.53 -19.31
C TYR A 165 22.17 6.63 -17.80
N ASP A 166 22.79 7.65 -17.21
CA ASP A 166 22.49 8.06 -15.85
C ASP A 166 21.19 8.86 -15.83
N VAL A 167 20.25 8.43 -15.00
CA VAL A 167 18.96 9.09 -14.79
C VAL A 167 19.00 9.76 -13.42
N PRO A 168 19.37 11.05 -13.32
CA PRO A 168 19.40 11.75 -12.05
C PRO A 168 17.99 11.99 -11.53
N MET A 169 17.76 11.72 -10.25
CA MET A 169 16.49 11.99 -9.57
C MET A 169 16.68 13.08 -8.51
N ALA A 170 16.47 14.34 -8.93
CA ALA A 170 16.51 15.48 -8.02
C ALA A 170 15.39 15.36 -6.96
N ASN A 171 15.68 15.80 -5.73
CA ASN A 171 14.68 15.81 -4.66
C ASN A 171 13.46 16.68 -5.00
N ASN A 172 12.31 16.34 -4.44
CA ASN A 172 11.10 17.15 -4.53
C ASN A 172 11.26 18.50 -3.85
N ALA A 173 11.12 19.57 -4.62
CA ALA A 173 11.23 20.94 -4.12
C ALA A 173 10.01 21.42 -3.32
N LYS A 174 8.91 20.64 -3.33
CA LYS A 174 7.66 20.94 -2.63
C LYS A 174 7.16 19.68 -1.92
N PRO A 175 6.41 19.83 -0.81
CA PRO A 175 5.70 18.71 -0.21
C PRO A 175 4.80 18.01 -1.24
N GLY A 176 4.67 16.69 -1.11
CA GLY A 176 3.63 15.95 -1.81
C GLY A 176 2.24 16.28 -1.30
N VAL A 177 1.23 15.79 -2.01
CA VAL A 177 -0.17 15.95 -1.63
C VAL A 177 -0.95 14.69 -1.96
N ILE A 178 -1.50 14.01 -0.95
CA ILE A 178 -2.58 13.04 -1.17
C ILE A 178 -3.79 13.84 -1.66
N LYS A 179 -4.26 13.58 -2.88
CA LYS A 179 -5.39 14.29 -3.49
C LYS A 179 -6.71 13.57 -3.24
N ASN A 180 -6.68 12.25 -3.40
CA ASN A 180 -7.81 11.38 -3.14
C ASN A 180 -7.30 9.96 -2.89
N TRP A 181 -8.01 9.22 -2.06
CA TRP A 181 -7.85 7.78 -2.03
C TRP A 181 -9.18 7.10 -1.78
N SER A 182 -9.29 5.88 -2.28
CA SER A 182 -10.44 5.02 -2.09
C SER A 182 -10.01 3.68 -1.54
N MET A 183 -10.87 3.03 -0.78
CA MET A 183 -10.67 1.65 -0.36
C MET A 183 -11.93 0.82 -0.55
N ARG A 184 -11.73 -0.48 -0.76
CA ARG A 184 -12.79 -1.49 -0.69
C ARG A 184 -12.26 -2.77 -0.06
N ILE A 185 -13.17 -3.54 0.51
CA ILE A 185 -12.85 -4.73 1.28
C ILE A 185 -13.52 -5.94 0.62
N PHE A 186 -12.76 -7.02 0.53
CA PHE A 186 -13.23 -8.35 0.20
C PHE A 186 -13.27 -9.13 1.50
N GLY A 187 -14.38 -9.81 1.78
CA GLY A 187 -14.60 -10.45 3.07
C GLY A 187 -15.86 -11.30 3.08
N HIS A 188 -16.34 -11.60 4.28
CA HIS A 188 -17.60 -12.31 4.51
C HIS A 188 -18.20 -11.97 5.88
#